data_AF-A0A9D8LUT8-F1
#
_entry.id   AF-A0A9D8LUT8-F1
#
_cell.length_a   1.000
_cell.length_b   1.000
_cell.length_c   1.000
_cell.angle_alpha   90.00
_cell.angle_beta   90.00
_cell.angle_gamma   90.00
#
_symmetry.space_group_name_H-M   'P 1'
#
loop_
_entity.id
_entity.type
_entity.pdbx_description
1 polymer ?
#
loop_
_entity_poly.entity_id
_entity_poly.type
_entity_poly.pdbx_seq_one_letter_code
_entity_poly.pdbx_strand_id
1 'polypeptide(L)'
;LETDRPAAYAAGRRALDYYLGLPHQLRKFRALGFDDGDLAKPGSDRLLESVLAWGPVDVVRQRLEAHFEAGADQVVLGAIAPTVRERLDTLRTLAGALLDFERVGGSP
;
A
#
# COMPACT_ATOMS: atom_id res chain seq x y z
N LEU A 1 4.24 -0.13 -9.29
CA LEU A 1 4.72 1.12 -9.93
C LEU A 1 3.86 1.44 -11.16
N GLU A 2 2.55 1.19 -11.06
CA GLU A 2 1.59 1.51 -12.11
C GLU A 2 1.25 3.00 -12.05
N THR A 3 1.21 3.70 -13.19
CA THR A 3 0.93 5.14 -13.26
C THR A 3 -0.44 5.44 -13.85
N ASP A 4 -1.11 4.46 -14.45
CA ASP A 4 -2.51 4.59 -14.86
C ASP A 4 -3.45 4.31 -13.68
N ARG A 5 -4.22 5.33 -13.29
CA ARG A 5 -5.13 5.25 -12.13
C ARG A 5 -6.17 4.12 -12.30
N PRO A 6 -6.92 4.03 -13.41
CA PRO A 6 -7.85 2.93 -13.64
C PRO A 6 -7.20 1.54 -13.49
N ALA A 7 -6.03 1.31 -14.08
CA ALA A 7 -5.31 0.05 -13.98
C ALA A 7 -4.88 -0.26 -12.53
N ALA A 8 -4.31 0.73 -11.84
CA ALA A 8 -3.92 0.59 -10.43
C ALA A 8 -5.12 0.25 -9.54
N TYR A 9 -6.25 0.94 -9.75
CA TYR A 9 -7.46 0.74 -8.97
C TYR A 9 -8.08 -0.62 -9.22
N ALA A 10 -8.12 -1.05 -10.48
CA ALA A 10 -8.59 -2.39 -10.84
C ALA A 10 -7.74 -3.48 -10.17
N ALA A 11 -6.41 -3.34 -10.18
CA ALA A 11 -5.50 -4.27 -9.52
C ALA A 11 -5.67 -4.26 -7.98
N GLY A 12 -5.74 -3.08 -7.38
CA GLY A 12 -5.92 -2.91 -5.95
C GLY A 12 -7.25 -3.47 -5.45
N ARG A 13 -8.35 -3.26 -6.19
CA ARG A 13 -9.67 -3.82 -5.85
C ARG A 13 -9.69 -5.34 -5.90
N ARG A 14 -9.04 -5.94 -6.90
CA ARG A 14 -8.88 -7.41 -6.97
C ARG A 14 -8.11 -7.95 -5.76
N ALA A 15 -7.06 -7.26 -5.33
CA ALA A 15 -6.30 -7.64 -4.13
C ALA A 15 -7.12 -7.44 -2.84
N LEU A 16 -7.84 -6.32 -2.74
CA LEU A 16 -8.65 -5.95 -1.57
C LEU A 16 -9.85 -6.88 -1.36
N ASP A 17 -10.43 -7.43 -2.44
CA ASP A 17 -11.60 -8.33 -2.36
C ASP A 17 -11.37 -9.54 -1.43
N TYR A 18 -10.16 -10.11 -1.46
CA TYR A 18 -9.76 -11.19 -0.56
C TYR A 18 -9.83 -10.75 0.91
N TYR A 19 -9.29 -9.58 1.25
CA TYR A 19 -9.27 -9.07 2.62
C TYR A 19 -10.66 -8.66 3.12
N LEU A 20 -11.53 -8.15 2.25
CA LEU A 20 -12.93 -7.86 2.58
C LEU A 20 -13.75 -9.13 2.88
N GLY A 21 -13.26 -10.31 2.48
CA GLY A 21 -13.83 -11.60 2.87
C GLY A 21 -13.40 -12.08 4.26
N LEU A 22 -12.45 -11.43 4.93
CA LEU A 22 -11.87 -11.90 6.19
C LEU A 22 -12.44 -11.14 7.39
N PRO A 23 -13.16 -11.81 8.32
CA PRO A 23 -13.81 -11.13 9.44
C PRO A 23 -12.84 -10.34 10.35
N HIS A 24 -11.60 -10.79 10.50
CA HIS A 24 -10.60 -10.10 11.31
C HIS A 24 -10.08 -8.82 10.62
N GLN A 25 -10.01 -8.79 9.29
CA GLN A 25 -9.64 -7.59 8.54
C GLN A 25 -10.76 -6.55 8.59
N LEU A 26 -12.03 -6.99 8.44
CA LEU A 26 -13.17 -6.10 8.59
C LEU A 26 -13.20 -5.43 9.97
N ARG A 27 -12.93 -6.18 11.04
CA ARG A 27 -12.80 -5.62 12.40
C ARG A 27 -11.64 -4.62 12.50
N LYS A 28 -10.48 -4.95 11.92
CA LYS A 28 -9.32 -4.05 11.88
C LYS A 28 -9.65 -2.75 11.15
N PHE A 29 -10.28 -2.81 9.98
CA PHE A 29 -10.64 -1.59 9.23
C PHE A 29 -11.67 -0.75 9.96
N ARG A 30 -12.67 -1.35 10.64
CA ARG A 30 -13.59 -0.58 11.49
C ARG A 30 -12.86 0.14 12.63
N ALA A 31 -11.89 -0.51 13.26
CA ALA A 31 -11.06 0.12 14.29
C ALA A 31 -10.21 1.28 13.75
N LEU A 32 -9.92 1.29 12.44
CA LEU A 32 -9.23 2.38 11.74
C LEU A 32 -10.20 3.45 11.20
N GLY A 33 -11.49 3.39 11.53
CA GLY A 33 -12.48 4.41 11.17
C GLY A 33 -13.07 4.26 9.76
N PHE A 34 -13.13 3.05 9.22
CA PHE A 34 -13.91 2.73 8.02
C PHE A 34 -15.30 2.23 8.39
N ASP A 35 -16.32 2.72 7.70
CA ASP A 35 -17.71 2.32 7.93
C ASP A 35 -18.14 1.14 7.04
N ASP A 36 -19.38 0.68 7.20
CA ASP A 36 -19.89 -0.45 6.41
C ASP A 36 -20.01 -0.11 4.91
N GLY A 37 -20.13 1.16 4.53
CA GLY A 37 -20.11 1.60 3.13
C GLY A 37 -18.72 1.51 2.52
N ASP A 38 -17.68 1.84 3.29
CA ASP A 38 -16.29 1.65 2.89
C ASP A 38 -15.90 0.18 2.72
N LEU A 39 -16.49 -0.69 3.52
CA LEU A 39 -16.15 -2.12 3.59
C LEU A 39 -17.02 -3.00 2.69
N ALA A 40 -18.15 -2.49 2.20
CA ALA A 40 -18.98 -3.19 1.24
C ALA A 40 -18.20 -3.43 -0.06
N LYS A 41 -18.16 -4.68 -0.55
CA LYS A 41 -17.47 -5.03 -1.79
C LYS A 41 -17.97 -4.15 -2.95
N PRO A 42 -17.09 -3.59 -3.79
CA PRO A 42 -15.65 -3.86 -3.92
C PRO A 42 -14.72 -2.99 -3.04
N GLY A 43 -15.23 -2.41 -1.96
CA GLY A 43 -14.58 -1.42 -1.11
C GLY A 43 -14.74 0.01 -1.66
N SER A 44 -14.69 1.04 -0.82
CA SER A 44 -14.69 2.43 -1.30
C SER A 44 -13.34 2.84 -1.90
N ASP A 45 -13.35 3.93 -2.67
CA ASP A 45 -12.11 4.58 -3.10
C ASP A 45 -11.30 5.09 -1.89
N ARG A 46 -11.97 5.60 -0.85
CA ARG A 46 -11.32 6.03 0.40
C ARG A 46 -10.53 4.90 1.04
N LEU A 47 -11.14 3.72 1.19
CA LEU A 47 -10.45 2.54 1.71
C LEU A 47 -9.29 2.16 0.80
N LEU A 48 -9.54 2.09 -0.51
CA LEU A 48 -8.52 1.71 -1.48
C LEU A 48 -7.31 2.64 -1.46
N GLU A 49 -7.51 3.96 -1.48
CA GLU A 49 -6.45 4.99 -1.44
C GLU A 49 -5.62 4.94 -0.16
N SER A 50 -6.19 4.43 0.95
CA SER A 50 -5.50 4.27 2.23
C SER A 50 -4.57 3.06 2.28
N VAL A 51 -4.87 2.00 1.53
CA VAL A 51 -4.10 0.74 1.56
C VAL A 51 -3.29 0.48 0.29
N LEU A 52 -3.54 1.22 -0.78
CA LEU A 52 -2.88 1.07 -2.07
C LEU A 52 -1.86 2.19 -2.32
N ALA A 53 -0.59 1.81 -2.41
CA ALA A 53 0.45 2.67 -2.96
C ALA A 53 0.65 2.38 -4.46
N TRP A 54 0.46 3.39 -5.29
CA TRP A 54 0.65 3.32 -6.75
C TRP A 54 1.24 4.64 -7.26
N GLY A 55 1.69 4.64 -8.52
CA GLY A 55 2.41 5.74 -9.15
C GLY A 55 3.88 5.44 -9.39
N PRO A 56 4.64 6.47 -9.81
CA PRO A 56 6.09 6.43 -9.92
C PRO A 56 6.75 6.06 -8.58
N VAL A 57 7.99 5.58 -8.64
CA VAL A 57 8.77 5.17 -7.46
C VAL A 57 8.80 6.26 -6.38
N ASP A 58 9.03 7.52 -6.73
CA ASP A 58 9.08 8.62 -5.77
C ASP A 58 7.75 8.87 -5.05
N VAL A 59 6.61 8.66 -5.74
CA VAL A 59 5.29 8.81 -5.12
C VAL A 59 5.05 7.70 -4.10
N VAL A 60 5.47 6.46 -4.43
CA VAL A 60 5.41 5.35 -3.49
C VAL A 60 6.36 5.60 -2.31
N ARG A 61 7.57 6.08 -2.57
CA ARG A 61 8.57 6.43 -1.54
C ARG A 61 8.03 7.47 -0.54
N GLN A 62 7.45 8.57 -1.02
CA GLN A 62 6.85 9.60 -0.16
C GLN A 62 5.74 9.05 0.74
N ARG A 63 4.93 8.09 0.24
CA ARG A 63 3.92 7.43 1.08
C ARG A 63 4.56 6.58 2.19
N LEU A 64 5.69 5.92 1.91
CA LEU A 64 6.42 5.16 2.93
C LEU A 64 7.01 6.09 3.99
N GLU A 65 7.65 7.18 3.56
CA GLU A 65 8.18 8.22 4.44
C GLU A 65 7.08 8.77 5.35
N ALA A 66 5.89 9.07 4.82
CA ALA A 66 4.75 9.51 5.62
C ALA A 66 4.33 8.52 6.72
N HIS A 67 4.50 7.21 6.51
CA HIS A 67 4.26 6.23 7.57
C HIS A 67 5.34 6.28 8.67
N PHE A 68 6.62 6.45 8.29
CA PHE A 68 7.71 6.59 9.26
C PHE A 68 7.58 7.90 10.06
N GLU A 69 7.25 9.01 9.41
CA GLU A 69 6.97 10.29 10.08
C GLU A 69 5.75 10.22 11.01
N ALA A 70 4.77 9.37 10.69
CA ALA A 70 3.65 9.06 11.58
C ALA A 70 4.02 8.14 12.75
N GLY A 71 5.30 7.76 12.90
CA GLY A 71 5.82 6.97 14.01
C GLY A 71 5.90 5.48 13.76
N ALA A 72 5.73 5.00 12.52
CA ALA A 72 5.96 3.58 12.22
C ALA A 72 7.47 3.27 12.32
N ASP A 73 7.86 2.25 13.09
CA ASP A 73 9.23 1.75 13.09
C ASP A 73 9.50 0.76 11.94
N GLN A 74 8.43 0.16 11.41
CA GLN A 74 8.46 -0.80 10.29
C GLN A 74 7.25 -0.63 9.39
N VAL A 75 7.49 -0.69 8.07
CA VAL A 75 6.44 -0.68 7.04
C VAL A 75 6.59 -1.91 6.16
N VAL A 76 5.57 -2.77 6.10
CA VAL A 76 5.57 -4.02 5.33
C VAL A 76 4.85 -3.80 4.00
N LEU A 77 5.51 -4.18 2.89
CA LEU A 77 4.99 -3.98 1.55
C LEU A 77 4.78 -5.30 0.82
N GLY A 78 3.63 -5.40 0.13
CA GLY A 78 3.32 -6.47 -0.81
C GLY A 78 3.11 -5.89 -2.20
N ALA A 79 3.89 -6.35 -3.19
CA ALA A 79 3.67 -5.96 -4.58
C ALA A 79 2.46 -6.69 -5.17
N ILE A 80 1.66 -5.98 -5.98
CA ILE A 80 0.54 -6.55 -6.74
C ILE A 80 1.00 -6.72 -8.18
N ALA A 81 1.24 -7.96 -8.60
CA ALA A 81 1.54 -8.32 -9.98
C ALA A 81 1.13 -9.78 -10.26
N PRO A 82 0.84 -10.16 -11.51
CA PRO A 82 0.40 -11.50 -11.87
C PRO A 82 1.34 -12.61 -11.40
N THR A 83 2.65 -12.43 -11.56
CA THR A 83 3.65 -13.46 -11.24
C THR A 83 4.50 -13.11 -10.01
N VAL A 84 5.07 -14.14 -9.37
CA VAL A 84 6.05 -13.95 -8.29
C VAL A 84 7.26 -13.15 -8.78
N ARG A 85 7.71 -13.41 -10.01
CA ARG A 85 8.86 -12.71 -10.61
C ARG A 85 8.60 -11.20 -10.71
N GLU A 86 7.48 -10.79 -11.30
CA GLU A 86 7.14 -9.37 -11.45
C GLU A 86 6.94 -8.68 -10.08
N ARG A 87 6.39 -9.40 -9.10
CA ARG A 87 6.32 -8.90 -7.72
C ARG A 87 7.71 -8.65 -7.13
N LEU A 88 8.62 -9.61 -7.29
CA LEU A 88 10.01 -9.47 -6.81
C LEU A 88 10.74 -8.35 -7.56
N ASP A 89 10.53 -8.20 -8.86
CA ASP A 89 11.16 -7.14 -9.65
C ASP A 89 10.65 -5.76 -9.22
N THR A 90 9.34 -5.63 -8.94
CA THR A 90 8.77 -4.42 -8.35
C THR A 90 9.41 -4.09 -6.99
N LEU A 91 9.54 -5.09 -6.12
CA LEU A 91 10.15 -4.91 -4.80
C LEU A 91 11.64 -4.59 -4.90
N ARG A 92 12.38 -5.15 -5.86
CA ARG A 92 13.80 -4.82 -6.10
C ARG A 92 13.97 -3.39 -6.57
N THR A 93 13.14 -2.92 -7.50
CA THR A 93 13.17 -1.52 -7.96
C THR A 93 12.90 -0.57 -6.80
N LEU A 94 11.90 -0.87 -5.97
CA LEU A 94 11.59 -0.05 -4.81
C LEU A 94 12.71 -0.12 -3.76
N ALA A 95 13.26 -1.30 -3.50
CA ALA A 95 14.38 -1.47 -2.57
C ALA A 95 15.62 -0.68 -3.03
N GLY A 96 15.95 -0.69 -4.32
CA GLY A 96 17.05 0.12 -4.86
C GLY A 96 16.86 1.61 -4.55
N ALA A 97 15.67 2.14 -4.80
CA ALA A 97 15.35 3.55 -4.49
C ALA A 97 15.29 3.87 -3.00
N LEU A 98 15.13 2.86 -2.12
CA LEU A 98 15.13 3.02 -0.66
C LEU A 98 16.50 2.75 -0.02
N LEU A 99 17.42 2.06 -0.69
CA LEU A 99 18.76 1.78 -0.16
C LEU A 99 19.72 2.97 -0.36
N ASP A 100 19.44 3.83 -1.34
CA ASP A 100 20.10 5.14 -1.48
C ASP A 100 19.64 6.16 -0.41
N PHE A 101 18.82 5.71 0.55
CA PHE A 101 18.32 6.49 1.68
C PHE A 101 19.28 6.38 2.86
N GLU A 102 20.19 7.34 3.03
CA GLU A 102 20.68 7.64 4.37
C GLU A 102 19.51 8.25 5.17
N ARG A 103 19.24 7.73 6.37
CA ARG A 103 18.34 8.38 7.33
C ARG A 103 18.91 9.78 7.63
N VAL A 104 18.43 10.80 6.93
CA VAL A 104 18.68 12.18 7.31
C VAL A 104 17.93 12.43 8.61
N GLY A 105 18.65 12.40 9.73
CA GLY A 105 18.17 12.90 11.01
C GLY A 105 17.59 11.85 11.96
N GLY A 106 18.46 11.19 12.72
CA GLY A 106 18.17 10.78 14.08
C GLY A 106 19.33 11.23 14.95
N SER A 107 19.18 12.35 15.67
CA SER A 107 20.14 12.74 16.72
C SER A 107 20.16 11.67 17.83
N PRO A 108 21.30 11.49 18.51
CA PRO A 108 21.50 10.46 19.54
C PRO A 108 20.60 10.63 20.77
#